data_AF-A0A512AX03-F1
#
_entry.id   AF-A0A512AX03-F1
#
_cell.length_a   1.000
_cell.length_b   1.000
_cell.length_c   1.000
_cell.angle_alpha   90.00
_cell.angle_beta   90.00
_cell.angle_gamma   90.00
#
_symmetry.space_group_name_H-M   'P 1'
#
loop_
_entity.id
_entity.type
_entity.pdbx_description
1 polymer ?
#
loop_
_entity_poly.entity_id
_entity_poly.type
_entity_poly.pdbx_seq_one_letter_code
_entity_poly.pdbx_strand_id
1 'polypeptide(L)' 'MKHFFDYDLNNPQERMERFQNYPELSKFYIALREELSQEEYEKLYEAEKESFKALTPANSPKKLQWIR' A
#
# COMPACT_ATOMS: atom_id res chain seq x y z
N MET A 1 -1.84 -7.22 12.54
CA MET A 1 -2.72 -6.57 11.54
C MET A 1 -2.05 -6.74 10.19
N LYS A 2 -2.76 -7.23 9.17
CA LYS A 2 -2.24 -7.27 7.79
C LYS A 2 -2.21 -5.85 7.22
N HIS A 3 -1.12 -5.45 6.59
CA HIS A 3 -1.01 -4.17 5.92
C HIS A 3 -1.70 -4.20 4.55
N PHE A 4 -1.96 -3.01 3.98
CA PHE A 4 -2.67 -2.88 2.71
C PHE A 4 -2.04 -3.70 1.56
N PHE A 5 -0.71 -3.79 1.51
CA PHE A 5 0.03 -4.50 0.48
C PHE A 5 0.24 -6.01 0.76
N ASP A 6 -0.22 -6.50 1.91
CA ASP A 6 -0.10 -7.91 2.30
C ASP A 6 -1.25 -8.78 1.76
N TYR A 7 -2.34 -8.16 1.26
CA TYR A 7 -3.47 -8.88 0.69
C TYR A 7 -3.16 -9.33 -0.74
N ASP A 8 -3.45 -10.60 -1.06
CA ASP A 8 -3.33 -11.09 -2.43
C ASP A 8 -4.52 -10.61 -3.28
N LEU A 9 -4.22 -9.82 -4.31
CA LEU A 9 -5.20 -9.33 -5.27
C LEU A 9 -5.73 -10.43 -6.19
N ASN A 10 -4.97 -11.51 -6.37
CA ASN A 10 -5.37 -12.67 -7.17
C ASN A 10 -6.46 -13.48 -6.48
N ASN A 11 -6.50 -13.46 -5.14
CA ASN A 11 -7.54 -14.10 -4.37
C ASN A 11 -8.76 -13.16 -4.23
N PRO A 12 -9.95 -13.52 -4.76
CA PRO A 12 -11.12 -12.65 -4.66
C PRO A 12 -11.54 -12.37 -3.21
N GLN A 13 -11.29 -13.31 -2.28
CA GLN A 13 -11.67 -13.16 -0.89
C GLN A 13 -10.78 -12.14 -0.17
N GLU A 14 -9.45 -12.25 -0.34
CA GLU A 14 -8.52 -11.27 0.24
C GLU A 14 -8.68 -9.89 -0.40
N ARG A 15 -9.10 -9.82 -1.67
CA ARG A 15 -9.46 -8.55 -2.31
C ARG A 15 -10.63 -7.89 -1.58
N MET A 16 -11.68 -8.64 -1.27
CA MET A 16 -12.82 -8.13 -0.50
C MET A 16 -12.40 -7.70 0.91
N GLU A 17 -11.56 -8.49 1.58
CA GLU A 17 -11.02 -8.15 2.90
C GLU A 17 -10.19 -6.86 2.84
N ARG A 18 -9.39 -6.65 1.79
CA ARG A 18 -8.65 -5.39 1.58
C ARG A 18 -9.60 -4.21 1.46
N PHE A 19 -10.68 -4.35 0.69
CA PHE A 19 -11.70 -3.30 0.53
C PHE A 19 -12.43 -2.99 1.84
N GLN A 20 -12.70 -4.00 2.67
CA GLN A 20 -13.35 -3.80 3.96
C GLN A 20 -12.42 -3.15 4.99
N ASN A 21 -11.16 -3.58 5.05
CA ASN A 21 -10.19 -3.06 6.01
C ASN A 21 -9.62 -1.69 5.61
N TYR A 22 -9.55 -1.40 4.32
CA TYR A 22 -8.97 -0.17 3.76
C TYR A 22 -9.81 0.39 2.60
N PRO A 23 -11.05 0.86 2.87
CA PRO A 23 -11.98 1.25 1.81
C PRO A 23 -11.52 2.49 1.03
N GLU A 24 -11.02 3.53 1.71
CA GLU A 24 -10.56 4.77 1.09
C GLU A 24 -9.31 4.55 0.25
N LEU A 25 -8.34 3.82 0.81
CA LEU A 25 -7.10 3.50 0.12
C LEU A 25 -7.36 2.58 -1.09
N SER A 26 -8.25 1.60 -0.94
CA SER A 26 -8.64 0.75 -2.06
C SER A 26 -9.30 1.55 -3.19
N LYS A 27 -10.17 2.53 -2.87
CA LYS A 27 -10.77 3.43 -3.86
C LYS A 27 -9.72 4.31 -4.55
N PHE A 28 -8.76 4.83 -3.78
CA PHE A 28 -7.67 5.62 -4.33
C PHE A 28 -6.86 4.86 -5.39
N TYR A 29 -6.45 3.61 -5.10
CA TYR A 29 -5.73 2.80 -6.09
C TYR A 29 -6.60 2.35 -7.28
N ILE A 30 -7.91 2.21 -7.11
CA ILE A 30 -8.80 2.02 -8.28
C ILE A 30 -8.74 3.26 -9.17
N ALA A 31 -8.95 4.45 -8.61
CA ALA A 31 -8.94 5.69 -9.37
C ALA A 31 -7.58 5.93 -10.05
N LEU A 32 -6.47 5.66 -9.35
CA LEU A 32 -5.13 5.73 -9.94
C LEU A 32 -4.95 4.78 -11.13
N ARG A 33 -5.50 3.57 -11.06
CA ARG A 33 -5.44 2.61 -12.17
C ARG A 33 -6.25 3.06 -13.38
N GLU A 34 -7.32 3.83 -13.17
CA GLU A 34 -8.14 4.39 -14.25
C GLU A 34 -7.45 5.58 -14.93
N GLU A 35 -6.66 6.36 -14.18
CA GLU A 35 -5.97 7.55 -14.67
C GLU A 35 -4.60 7.24 -15.30
N LEU A 36 -3.84 6.31 -14.72
CA LEU A 36 -2.48 5.98 -15.15
C LEU A 36 -2.48 4.89 -16.23
N SER A 37 -1.46 4.89 -17.08
CA SER A 37 -1.19 3.71 -17.90
C SER A 37 -0.85 2.51 -17.01
N GLN A 38 -1.11 1.30 -17.51
CA GLN A 38 -0.86 0.07 -16.75
C GLN A 38 0.59 -0.01 -16.23
N GLU A 39 1.56 0.40 -17.04
CA GLU A 39 2.98 0.39 -16.67
C GLU A 39 3.31 1.41 -15.57
N GLU A 40 2.73 2.62 -15.63
CA GLU A 40 2.94 3.64 -14.61
C GLU A 40 2.32 3.25 -13.28
N TYR A 41 1.11 2.67 -13.33
CA TYR A 41 0.43 2.15 -12.14
C TYR A 41 1.26 1.05 -11.47
N GLU A 42 1.79 0.10 -12.25
CA GLU A 42 2.61 -1.00 -11.72
C GLU A 42 3.88 -0.46 -11.04
N LYS A 43 4.61 0.44 -11.70
CA LYS A 43 5.80 1.07 -11.11
C LYS A 43 5.49 1.83 -9.82
N LEU A 44 4.40 2.59 -9.79
CA LEU A 44 3.97 3.32 -8.60
C LEU A 44 3.61 2.36 -7.46
N TYR A 45 2.81 1.33 -7.76
CA TYR A 45 2.36 0.36 -6.76
C TYR A 45 3.54 -0.43 -6.16
N GLU A 46 4.53 -0.81 -6.97
CA GLU A 46 5.76 -1.45 -6.50
C GLU A 46 6.59 -0.51 -5.63
N ALA A 47 6.83 0.73 -6.08
CA ALA A 47 7.60 1.72 -5.33
C ALA A 47 6.97 2.04 -3.97
N GLU A 48 5.64 2.15 -3.89
CA GLU A 48 4.96 2.37 -2.61
C GLU A 48 5.01 1.14 -1.70
N LYS A 49 4.89 -0.07 -2.26
CA LYS A 49 5.04 -1.31 -1.50
C LYS A 49 6.45 -1.43 -0.90
N GLU A 50 7.48 -1.08 -1.66
CA GLU A 50 8.87 -1.07 -1.16
C GLU A 50 9.09 0.01 -0.11
N SER A 51 8.58 1.21 -0.34
CA SER A 51 8.65 2.32 0.62
C SER A 51 7.97 1.96 1.95
N PHE A 52 6.84 1.26 1.88
CA PHE A 52 6.13 0.78 3.07
C PHE A 52 6.97 -0.21 3.89
N LYS A 53 7.68 -1.13 3.22
CA LYS A 53 8.60 -2.08 3.87
C LYS A 53 9.82 -1.38 4.47
N ALA A 54 10.34 -0.34 3.82
CA ALA A 54 11.46 0.44 4.33
C ALA A 54 11.08 1.28 5.57
N LEU A 55 9.82 1.71 5.66
CA LEU A 55 9.30 2.51 6.77
C LEU A 55 8.82 1.68 7.96
N THR A 56 8.57 0.38 7.79
CA THR A 56 8.29 -0.52 8.92
C THR A 56 9.62 -0.79 9.64
N PRO A 57 9.84 -0.22 10.85
CA PRO A 57 11.14 -0.34 11.49
C PRO A 57 11.33 -1.80 11.95
N ALA A 58 12.22 -2.52 11.27
CA ALA A 58 12.81 -3.72 11.84
C ALA A 58 13.70 -3.28 13.02
N ASN A 59 13.12 -3.21 14.22
CA ASN A 59 13.81 -2.96 15.49
C ASN A 59 14.78 -1.75 15.50
N SER A 60 14.26 -0.53 15.64
CA SER A 60 15.07 0.54 16.24
C SER A 60 14.21 1.59 16.95
N PRO A 61 14.38 1.81 18.27
CA PRO A 61 13.70 2.87 19.00
C PRO A 61 14.42 4.22 18.79
N LYS A 62 14.77 4.59 17.55
CA LYS A 62 15.16 5.96 17.25
C LYS A 62 13.93 6.74 16.81
N LYS A 63 13.31 7.38 17.79
CA LYS A 63 12.23 8.35 17.62
C LYS A 63 12.75 9.46 16.68
N LEU A 64 12.38 9.38 15.40
CA LEU A 64 12.63 10.46 14.44
C LEU A 64 11.84 11.68 14.94
N GLN A 65 12.56 12.67 15.47
CA GLN A 65 11.97 13.96 15.82
C GLN A 65 12.09 14.87 14.61
N TRP A 66 10.97 15.45 14.18
CA TRP A 66 10.98 16.54 13.22
C TRP A 66 11.83 17.68 13.80
N ILE A 67 12.85 18.11 13.06
CA ILE A 67 13.61 19.31 13.43
C ILE A 67 12.65 20.49 13.24
N ARG A 68 12.41 21.25 14.31
CA ARG A 68 11.63 22.48 14.31
C ARG A 68 12.51 23.68 14.01
#